data_AF-W2UJZ8-F1
#
_entry.id   AF-W2UJZ8-F1
#
_cell.length_a   1.000
_cell.length_b   1.000
_cell.length_c   1.000
_cell.angle_alpha   90.00
_cell.angle_beta   90.00
_cell.angle_gamma   90.00
#
_symmetry.space_group_name_H-M   'P 1'
#
loop_
_entity.id
_entity.type
_entity.pdbx_description
1 polymer ?
#
loop_
_entity_poly.entity_id
_entity_poly.type
_entity_poly.pdbx_seq_one_letter_code
_entity_poly.pdbx_strand_id
1 'polypeptide(L)' 'MSTTNFFKSKNDNEIVALFNREVGSTAWVSARGNYLGELRKEFIRRAIDFTIVSNYSGGFNLNKKVRLVDKVLVFI' A
#
# COMPACT_ATOMS: atom_id res chain seq x y z
N MET A 1 12.66 -5.69 -14.38
CA MET A 1 11.30 -6.19 -14.06
C MET A 1 10.45 -5.02 -13.60
N SER A 2 9.31 -4.76 -14.25
CA SER A 2 8.38 -3.70 -13.79
C SER A 2 7.74 -4.10 -12.45
N THR A 3 7.63 -3.17 -11.50
CA THR A 3 6.98 -3.33 -10.18
C THR A 3 5.57 -3.90 -10.29
N THR A 4 4.88 -3.64 -11.41
CA THR A 4 3.54 -4.18 -11.69
C THR A 4 3.50 -5.71 -11.77
N ASN A 5 4.55 -6.38 -12.28
CA ASN A 5 4.59 -7.85 -12.32
C ASN A 5 4.93 -8.46 -10.95
N PHE A 6 5.64 -7.71 -10.10
CA PHE A 6 5.94 -8.15 -8.74
C PHE A 6 4.67 -8.22 -7.88
N PHE A 7 3.78 -7.23 -7.97
CA PHE A 7 2.54 -7.25 -7.18
C PHE A 7 1.52 -8.29 -7.66
N LYS A 8 1.49 -8.62 -8.95
CA LYS A 8 0.58 -9.64 -9.49
C LYS A 8 0.79 -11.04 -8.92
N SER A 9 2.02 -11.38 -8.51
CA SER A 9 2.32 -12.70 -7.93
C SER A 9 2.00 -12.80 -6.44
N LYS A 10 1.50 -11.72 -5.82
CA LYS A 10 1.19 -11.65 -4.39
C LYS A 10 -0.30 -11.80 -4.12
N ASN A 11 -0.65 -12.40 -2.98
CA ASN A 11 -2.01 -12.38 -2.46
C ASN A 11 -2.29 -11.06 -1.72
N ASP A 12 -3.55 -10.81 -1.37
CA ASP A 12 -3.95 -9.52 -0.79
C ASP A 12 -3.28 -9.24 0.56
N ASN A 13 -3.11 -10.24 1.42
CA ASN A 13 -2.42 -10.09 2.70
C ASN A 13 -0.94 -9.77 2.51
N GLU A 14 -0.29 -10.37 1.52
CA GLU A 14 1.09 -10.04 1.17
C GLU A 14 1.21 -8.59 0.64
N ILE A 15 0.26 -8.13 -0.18
CA ILE A 15 0.23 -6.72 -0.63
C ILE A 15 0.08 -5.77 0.57
N VAL A 16 -0.76 -6.10 1.55
CA VAL A 16 -0.91 -5.30 2.77
C VAL A 16 0.36 -5.36 3.64
N ALA A 17 1.03 -6.51 3.73
CA ALA A 17 2.31 -6.62 4.43
C ALA A 17 3.40 -5.73 3.81
N LEU A 18 3.41 -5.62 2.47
CA LEU A 18 4.30 -4.72 1.75
C LEU A 18 4.04 -3.25 2.08
N PHE A 19 2.78 -2.83 2.23
CA PHE A 19 2.46 -1.50 2.75
C PHE A 19 2.98 -1.31 4.18
N ASN A 20 2.73 -2.28 5.06
CA ASN A 20 3.13 -2.21 6.47
C ASN A 20 4.66 -2.14 6.68
N ARG A 21 5.45 -2.63 5.71
CA ARG A 21 6.91 -2.48 5.70
C ARG A 21 7.34 -1.03 5.49
N GLU A 22 6.54 -0.26 4.76
CA GLU A 22 6.80 1.15 4.47
C GLU A 22 6.32 2.09 5.59
N VAL A 23 5.43 1.63 6.47
CA VAL A 23 4.93 2.40 7.61
C VAL A 23 6.05 2.74 8.60
N GLY A 24 6.11 4.00 9.03
CA GLY A 24 7.07 4.50 10.01
C GLY A 24 8.49 4.73 9.46
N SER A 25 8.75 4.41 8.19
CA SER A 25 10.04 4.73 7.56
C SER A 25 10.16 6.22 7.27
N THR A 26 11.20 6.85 7.81
CA THR A 26 11.51 8.29 7.68
C THR A 26 12.26 8.63 6.40
N ALA A 27 12.84 7.63 5.72
CA ALA A 27 13.63 7.85 4.50
C ALA A 27 12.72 8.08 3.28
N TRP A 28 12.82 9.25 2.65
CA TRP A 28 12.06 9.57 1.45
C TRP A 28 12.96 9.66 0.23
N VAL A 29 12.73 8.79 -0.76
CA VAL A 29 13.45 8.77 -2.04
C VAL A 29 12.45 8.55 -3.19
N SER A 30 12.80 9.00 -4.39
CA SER A 30 11.94 8.90 -5.58
C SER A 30 11.48 7.47 -5.86
N ALA A 31 12.37 6.49 -5.70
CA ALA A 31 12.05 5.07 -5.85
C ALA A 31 10.93 4.61 -4.89
N ARG A 32 10.93 5.12 -3.65
CA ARG A 32 9.88 4.81 -2.67
C ARG A 32 8.54 5.44 -3.08
N GLY A 33 8.56 6.68 -3.55
CA GLY A 33 7.35 7.33 -4.08
C GLY A 33 6.73 6.54 -5.24
N ASN A 34 7.56 6.09 -6.20
CA ASN A 34 7.11 5.26 -7.31
C ASN A 34 6.55 3.90 -6.84
N TYR A 35 7.25 3.24 -5.91
CA TYR A 35 6.80 1.98 -5.33
C TYR A 35 5.43 2.10 -4.64
N LEU A 36 5.24 3.14 -3.81
CA LEU A 36 3.97 3.42 -3.14
C LEU A 36 2.86 3.77 -4.14
N GLY A 37 3.17 4.51 -5.21
CA GLY A 37 2.23 4.81 -6.28
C GLY A 37 1.73 3.55 -6.99
N GLU A 38 2.63 2.62 -7.30
CA GLU A 38 2.26 1.33 -7.89
C GLU A 38 1.48 0.44 -6.90
N LEU A 39 1.83 0.47 -5.62
CA LEU A 39 1.10 -0.24 -4.57
C LEU A 39 -0.34 0.29 -4.43
N ARG A 40 -0.54 1.60 -4.55
CA ARG A 40 -1.87 2.22 -4.59
C ARG A 40 -2.69 1.75 -5.77
N LYS A 41 -2.11 1.72 -6.97
CA LYS A 41 -2.77 1.18 -8.16
C LYS A 41 -3.20 -0.27 -7.95
N GLU A 42 -2.36 -1.06 -7.27
CA GLU A 42 -2.67 -2.44 -6.97
C GLU A 42 -3.84 -2.59 -5.97
N PHE A 43 -3.91 -1.76 -4.92
CA PHE A 43 -5.08 -1.75 -4.03
C PHE A 43 -6.37 -1.42 -4.79
N ILE A 44 -6.33 -0.42 -5.68
CA ILE A 44 -7.47 -0.07 -6.54
C ILE A 44 -7.86 -1.26 -7.43
N ARG A 45 -6.89 -1.90 -8.10
CA ARG A 45 -7.12 -3.06 -8.98
C ARG A 45 -7.76 -4.24 -8.25
N ARG A 46 -7.44 -4.42 -6.96
CA ARG A 46 -7.94 -5.52 -6.12
C ARG A 46 -9.23 -5.20 -5.38
N ALA A 47 -9.80 -4.00 -5.59
CA ALA A 47 -10.94 -3.47 -4.87
C ALA A 47 -10.74 -3.51 -3.34
N ILE A 48 -9.51 -3.20 -2.88
CA ILE A 48 -9.22 -3.04 -1.46
C ILE A 48 -9.55 -1.60 -1.07
N ASP A 49 -10.38 -1.42 -0.05
CA ASP A 49 -10.65 -0.12 0.54
C ASP A 49 -9.48 0.29 1.44
N PHE A 50 -8.69 1.25 0.96
CA PHE A 50 -7.54 1.83 1.67
C PHE A 50 -7.79 3.28 2.11
N THR A 51 -9.04 3.73 2.12
CA THR A 51 -9.40 5.13 2.43
C THR A 51 -8.82 5.60 3.76
N ILE A 52 -8.78 4.73 4.77
CA ILE A 52 -8.25 5.01 6.11
C ILE A 52 -6.76 5.41 6.12
N VAL A 53 -5.99 4.98 5.12
CA VAL A 53 -4.58 5.35 4.94
C VAL A 53 -4.37 6.25 3.73
N SER A 54 -5.43 6.75 3.09
CA SER A 54 -5.32 7.71 2.00
C SER A 54 -5.20 9.14 2.53
N ASN A 55 -4.51 10.01 1.80
CA ASN A 55 -4.45 11.44 2.11
C ASN A 55 -5.05 12.29 0.98
N TYR A 56 -5.30 13.58 1.27
CA TYR A 56 -5.93 14.51 0.33
C TYR A 56 -5.13 14.73 -0.95
N SER A 57 -3.79 14.60 -0.89
CA SER A 57 -2.91 14.73 -2.06
C SER A 57 -2.85 13.47 -2.93
N GLY A 58 -3.62 12.42 -2.62
CA GLY A 58 -3.66 11.19 -3.40
C GLY A 58 -2.53 10.20 -3.08
N GLY A 59 -1.74 10.46 -2.03
CA GLY A 59 -0.75 9.55 -1.46
C GLY A 59 -1.28 8.68 -0.32
N PHE A 60 -0.35 8.08 0.42
CA PHE A 60 -0.64 7.31 1.64
C PHE A 60 -0.18 8.04 2.90
N ASN A 61 -0.95 7.87 3.98
CA ASN A 61 -0.55 8.15 5.35
C ASN A 61 0.19 6.92 5.90
N LEU A 62 1.50 7.02 6.07
CA LEU A 62 2.39 5.93 6.49
C LEU A 62 2.66 5.92 8.00
N ASN A 63 1.69 6.38 8.79
CA ASN A 63 1.86 6.59 10.23
C ASN A 63 1.47 5.37 11.07
N LYS A 64 0.61 4.49 10.53
CA LYS A 64 0.04 3.37 11.28
C LYS A 64 -0.12 2.14 10.39
N LYS A 65 0.17 0.97 10.96
CA LYS A 65 0.02 -0.32 10.29
C LYS A 65 -1.45 -0.72 10.23
N VAL A 66 -1.77 -1.55 9.24
CA VAL A 66 -3.13 -1.99 8.95
C VAL A 66 -3.18 -3.50 8.73
N ARG A 67 -4.35 -4.09 8.89
CA ARG A 67 -4.68 -5.45 8.45
C ARG A 67 -5.85 -5.40 7.48
N LEU A 68 -6.00 -6.44 6.67
CA LEU A 68 -7.13 -6.60 5.76
C LEU A 68 -8.26 -7.35 6.45
N VAL A 69 -9.48 -6.82 6.38
CA VAL A 69 -10.72 -7.47 6.84
C VAL A 69 -11.75 -7.27 5.73
N ASP A 70 -12.17 -8.35 5.08
CA ASP A 70 -13.21 -8.32 4.04
C ASP A 70 -13.01 -7.21 3.01
N LYS A 71 -11.78 -7.12 2.45
CA LYS A 71 -11.34 -6.10 1.49
C LYS A 71 -11.19 -4.69 2.05
N VAL A 72 -11.37 -4.45 3.34
CA VAL A 72 -11.21 -3.15 3.98
C VAL A 72 -9.95 -3.14 4.85
N LEU A 73 -9.14 -2.08 4.75
CA LEU A 73 -8.02 -1.87 5.65
C LEU A 73 -8.52 -1.31 6.99
N VAL A 74 -8.08 -1.94 8.08
CA VAL A 74 -8.34 -1.47 9.45
C VAL A 74 -7.02 -1.34 10.19
N PHE A 75 -6.91 -0.33 11.05
CA PHE A 75 -5.72 -0.16 11.88
C PHE A 75 -5.51 -1.32 12.84
N ILE A 76 -4.24 -1.62 13.10
CA ILE A 76 -3.78 -2.54 14.16
C ILE A 76 -3.47 -1.75 15.42
#